data_AF-A0A3S0K0Y8-F1
#
_entry.id   AF-A0A3S0K0Y8-F1
#
_cell.length_a   1.000
_cell.length_b   1.000
_cell.length_c   1.000
_cell.angle_alpha   90.00
_cell.angle_beta   90.00
_cell.angle_gamma   90.00
#
_symmetry.space_group_name_H-M   'P 1'
#
loop_
_entity.id
_entity.type
_entity.pdbx_description
1 polymer ?
#
loop_
_entity_poly.entity_id
_entity_poly.type
_entity_poly.pdbx_seq_one_letter_code
_entity_poly.pdbx_strand_id
1 'polypeptide(L)'
;MNASEAPVFGDADWNHYRARVAAVLTDIEADMQQRGYGLSSEGLTLEVAERLPVAVATDEDFEVLEALVKSLRPLAREAVRATREDQAGQYRLLLL
;
A
#
# COMPACT_ATOMS: atom_id res chain seq x y z
N MET A 1 -0.39 1.04 18.30
CA MET A 1 0.94 1.48 17.84
C MET A 1 0.70 2.75 17.06
N ASN A 2 1.29 3.84 17.52
CA ASN A 2 1.22 5.12 16.81
C ASN A 2 2.17 5.09 15.61
N ALA A 3 1.90 5.84 14.55
CA ALA A 3 2.77 5.84 13.37
C ALA A 3 4.17 6.45 13.65
N SER A 4 4.29 7.36 14.61
CA SER A 4 5.54 7.89 15.18
C SER A 4 6.32 6.87 16.01
N GLU A 5 5.69 5.78 16.44
CA GLU A 5 6.34 4.64 17.09
C GLU A 5 6.85 3.62 16.05
N ALA A 6 6.91 4.01 14.78
CA ALA A 6 7.51 3.21 13.71
C ALA A 6 8.86 2.63 14.15
N PRO A 7 9.03 1.29 14.09
CA PRO A 7 10.27 0.64 14.50
C PRO A 7 11.46 1.16 13.69
N VAL A 8 12.61 1.32 14.35
CA VAL A 8 13.82 1.88 13.74
C VAL A 8 14.32 0.98 12.61
N PHE A 9 14.88 1.59 11.56
CA PHE A 9 15.41 0.90 10.38
C PHE A 9 16.36 -0.26 10.76
N GLY A 10 15.99 -1.49 10.42
CA GLY A 10 16.75 -2.71 10.75
C GLY A 10 16.09 -3.62 11.79
N ASP A 11 15.03 -3.16 12.45
CA ASP A 11 14.19 -3.99 13.31
C ASP A 11 13.30 -4.92 12.47
N ALA A 12 13.07 -6.15 12.94
CA ALA A 12 12.15 -7.09 12.30
C ALA A 12 10.73 -6.51 12.23
N ASP A 13 10.36 -5.72 13.24
CA ASP A 13 9.06 -5.05 13.31
C ASP A 13 8.91 -3.96 12.25
N TRP A 14 10.01 -3.31 11.82
CA TRP A 14 9.99 -2.31 10.74
C TRP A 14 9.67 -2.96 9.40
N ASN A 15 10.30 -4.10 9.11
CA ASN A 15 10.05 -4.85 7.89
C ASN A 15 8.61 -5.39 7.86
N HIS A 16 8.10 -5.85 9.02
CA HIS A 16 6.73 -6.30 9.14
C HIS A 16 5.72 -5.15 8.92
N TYR A 17 5.97 -4.00 9.53
CA TYR A 17 5.17 -2.79 9.34
C TYR A 17 5.13 -2.35 7.87
N ARG A 18 6.30 -2.23 7.24
CA ARG A 18 6.42 -1.87 5.82
C ARG A 18 5.71 -2.88 4.91
N ALA A 19 5.80 -4.18 5.19
CA ALA A 19 5.11 -5.20 4.43
C ALA A 19 3.58 -5.07 4.53
N ARG A 20 3.06 -4.76 5.72
CA ARG A 20 1.62 -4.53 5.92
C ARG A 20 1.12 -3.29 5.17
N VAL A 21 1.87 -2.18 5.25
CA VAL A 21 1.55 -0.96 4.50
C VAL A 21 1.59 -1.24 2.98
N ALA A 22 2.60 -1.97 2.50
CA ALA A 22 2.70 -2.34 1.09
C ALA A 22 1.52 -3.21 0.62
N ALA A 23 1.08 -4.18 1.43
CA ALA A 23 -0.07 -5.03 1.12
C ALA A 23 -1.36 -4.20 1.01
N VAL A 24 -1.66 -3.38 2.02
CA VAL A 24 -2.86 -2.53 2.02
C VAL A 24 -2.83 -1.52 0.87
N LEU A 25 -1.67 -0.93 0.58
CA LEU A 25 -1.50 -0.01 -0.55
C LEU A 25 -1.73 -0.69 -1.90
N THR A 26 -1.30 -1.95 -2.04
CA THR A 26 -1.53 -2.75 -3.25
C THR A 26 -3.02 -3.04 -3.44
N ASP A 27 -3.73 -3.37 -2.36
CA ASP A 27 -5.18 -3.60 -2.41
C ASP A 27 -5.96 -2.34 -2.78
N ILE A 28 -5.56 -1.18 -2.26
CA ILE A 28 -6.17 0.12 -2.62
C ILE A 28 -5.91 0.44 -4.09
N GLU A 29 -4.67 0.33 -4.57
CA GLU A 29 -4.35 0.59 -6.00
C GLU A 29 -5.09 -0.39 -6.93
N ALA A 30 -5.28 -1.65 -6.52
CA ALA A 30 -6.08 -2.62 -7.26
C ALA A 30 -7.56 -2.21 -7.34
N ASP A 31 -8.17 -1.79 -6.23
CA ASP A 31 -9.57 -1.32 -6.19
C ASP A 31 -9.75 -0.04 -7.02
N MET A 32 -8.83 0.91 -6.90
CA MET A 32 -8.78 2.12 -7.72
C MET A 32 -8.73 1.82 -9.22
N GLN A 33 -7.89 0.86 -9.63
CA GLN A 33 -7.77 0.46 -11.02
C GLN A 33 -9.04 -0.27 -11.52
N GLN A 34 -9.67 -1.11 -10.68
CA GLN A 34 -10.89 -1.83 -11.04
C GLN A 34 -12.09 -0.89 -11.19
N ARG A 35 -12.22 0.11 -10.32
CA ARG A 35 -13.37 1.04 -10.30
C ARG A 35 -13.13 2.30 -11.13
N GLY A 36 -11.90 2.54 -11.59
CA GLY A 36 -11.56 3.65 -12.48
C GLY A 36 -11.50 5.01 -11.80
N TYR A 37 -11.00 5.09 -10.56
CA TYR A 37 -10.82 6.36 -9.84
C TYR A 37 -9.37 6.56 -9.37
N GLY A 38 -9.05 7.81 -9.03
CA GLY A 38 -7.72 8.26 -8.62
C GLY A 38 -7.77 8.92 -7.24
N LEU A 39 -6.82 8.58 -6.36
CA LEU A 39 -6.61 9.24 -5.08
C LEU A 39 -5.32 10.08 -5.13
N SER A 40 -5.36 11.24 -4.47
CA SER A 40 -4.17 12.03 -4.14
C SER A 40 -3.30 11.27 -3.14
N SER A 41 -2.05 11.70 -2.95
CA SER A 41 -1.16 11.08 -1.95
C SER A 41 -1.74 11.18 -0.54
N GLU A 42 -2.36 12.30 -0.20
CA GLU A 42 -3.07 12.51 1.06
C GLU A 42 -4.27 11.55 1.20
N GLY A 43 -5.11 11.44 0.17
CA GLY A 43 -6.26 10.53 0.18
C GLY A 43 -5.86 9.05 0.28
N LEU A 44 -4.77 8.66 -0.38
CA LEU A 44 -4.16 7.34 -0.24
C LEU A 44 -3.65 7.08 1.18
N THR A 45 -3.03 8.10 1.79
CA THR A 45 -2.51 7.98 3.15
C THR A 45 -3.63 7.81 4.17
N LEU A 46 -4.74 8.54 3.99
CA LEU A 46 -5.95 8.37 4.80
C LEU A 46 -6.57 6.98 4.62
N GLU A 47 -6.71 6.49 3.40
CA GLU A 47 -7.24 5.13 3.15
C GLU A 47 -6.32 4.04 3.74
N VAL A 48 -5.00 4.21 3.64
CA VAL A 48 -4.05 3.30 4.28
C VAL A 48 -4.19 3.35 5.80
N ALA A 49 -4.32 4.55 6.39
CA ALA A 49 -4.52 4.73 7.82
C ALA A 49 -5.84 4.12 8.31
N GLU A 50 -6.91 4.19 7.53
CA GLU A 50 -8.20 3.59 7.87
C GLU A 50 -8.15 2.06 7.81
N ARG A 51 -7.46 1.50 6.81
CA ARG A 51 -7.37 0.05 6.61
C ARG A 51 -6.29 -0.63 7.47
N LEU A 52 -5.30 0.11 7.96
CA LEU A 52 -4.36 -0.38 8.97
C LEU A 52 -4.89 -0.05 10.38
N PRO A 53 -4.80 -0.97 11.36
CA PRO A 53 -5.00 -0.66 12.77
C PRO A 53 -3.79 0.11 13.34
N VAL A 54 -3.46 1.26 12.76
CA VAL A 54 -2.40 2.16 13.19
C VAL A 54 -3.05 3.44 13.66
N ALA A 55 -2.68 3.87 14.87
CA ALA A 55 -3.14 5.15 15.37
C ALA A 55 -2.35 6.25 14.66
N VAL A 56 -3.02 6.99 13.79
CA VAL A 56 -2.54 8.29 13.31
C VAL A 56 -3.21 9.33 14.19
N ALA A 57 -2.54 9.70 15.28
CA ALA A 57 -3.10 10.58 16.30
C ALA A 57 -2.59 12.02 16.18
N THR A 58 -1.47 12.21 15.49
CA THR A 58 -0.79 13.50 15.31
C THR A 58 -0.51 13.78 13.83
N ASP A 59 -0.25 15.04 13.50
CA ASP A 59 0.18 15.43 12.15
C ASP A 59 1.53 14.79 11.77
N GLU A 60 2.42 14.61 12.75
CA GLU A 60 3.73 13.95 12.57
C GLU A 60 3.57 12.46 12.21
N ASP A 61 2.64 11.76 12.85
CA ASP A 61 2.26 10.39 12.49
C ASP A 61 1.80 10.30 11.03
N PHE A 62 1.02 11.28 10.60
CA PHE A 62 0.48 11.33 9.25
C PHE A 62 1.60 11.58 8.24
N GLU A 63 2.52 12.51 8.50
CA GLU A 63 3.66 12.79 7.63
C GLU A 63 4.58 11.57 7.44
N VAL A 64 4.85 10.83 8.51
CA VAL A 64 5.64 9.59 8.45
C VAL A 64 4.94 8.53 7.59
N LEU A 65 3.64 8.35 7.77
CA LEU A 65 2.86 7.42 6.95
C LEU A 65 2.80 7.88 5.49
N GLU A 66 2.60 9.18 5.24
CA GLU A 66 2.53 9.74 3.90
C GLU A 66 3.86 9.55 3.15
N ALA A 67 5.00 9.77 3.81
CA ALA A 67 6.32 9.51 3.26
C ALA A 67 6.49 8.04 2.86
N LEU A 68 6.04 7.13 3.73
CA LEU A 68 6.10 5.70 3.46
C LEU A 68 5.19 5.32 2.27
N VAL A 69 3.95 5.81 2.23
CA VAL A 69 3.01 5.59 1.12
C VAL A 69 3.59 6.10 -0.19
N LYS A 70 4.14 7.32 -0.21
CA LYS A 70 4.80 7.89 -1.39
C LYS A 70 5.94 7.00 -1.90
N SER A 71 6.75 6.46 -0.98
CA SER A 71 7.88 5.59 -1.33
C SER A 71 7.44 4.21 -1.88
N LEU A 72 6.34 3.65 -1.36
CA LEU A 72 5.86 2.30 -1.71
C LEU A 72 4.90 2.29 -2.89
N ARG A 73 4.27 3.42 -3.22
CA ARG A 73 3.27 3.51 -4.30
C ARG A 73 3.75 2.97 -5.66
N PRO A 74 4.97 3.27 -6.13
CA PRO A 74 5.47 2.68 -7.38
C PRO A 74 5.50 1.15 -7.34
N LEU A 75 5.97 0.58 -6.24
CA LEU A 75 6.05 -0.88 -6.05
C LEU A 75 4.66 -1.52 -6.01
N ALA A 76 3.70 -0.89 -5.33
CA ALA A 76 2.32 -1.35 -5.29
C ALA A 76 1.70 -1.39 -6.69
N ARG A 77 1.90 -0.35 -7.51
CA ARG A 77 1.42 -0.32 -8.91
C ARG A 77 2.05 -1.40 -9.77
N GLU A 78 3.34 -1.64 -9.62
CA GLU A 78 4.03 -2.73 -10.32
C GLU A 78 3.48 -4.09 -9.91
N ALA A 79 3.22 -4.32 -8.61
CA ALA A 79 2.62 -5.55 -8.12
C ALA A 79 1.21 -5.79 -8.69
N VAL A 80 0.36 -4.76 -8.74
CA VAL A 80 -0.98 -4.85 -9.36
C VAL A 80 -0.85 -5.18 -10.85
N ARG A 81 0.09 -4.53 -11.55
CA ARG A 81 0.34 -4.79 -12.96
C ARG A 81 0.81 -6.23 -13.21
N ALA A 82 1.79 -6.72 -12.44
CA ALA A 82 2.33 -8.07 -12.57
C ALA A 82 1.25 -9.13 -12.32
N THR A 83 0.43 -8.95 -11.28
CA THR A 83 -0.70 -9.85 -10.97
C THR A 83 -1.69 -9.92 -12.14
N ARG A 84 -1.95 -8.79 -12.81
CA ARG A 84 -2.84 -8.76 -13.99
C ARG A 84 -2.23 -9.46 -15.20
N GLU A 85 -0.92 -9.30 -15.43
CA GLU A 85 -0.20 -9.99 -16.51
C GLU A 85 -0.21 -11.51 -16.30
N ASP A 86 0.01 -11.98 -15.06
CA ASP A 86 -0.08 -13.40 -14.69
C ASP A 86 -1.49 -13.96 -14.89
N GLN A 87 -2.52 -13.25 -14.42
CA GLN A 87 -3.92 -13.66 -14.63
C GLN A 87 -4.27 -13.71 -16.13
N ALA A 88 -3.89 -12.69 -16.90
CA ALA A 88 -4.11 -12.68 -18.35
C ALA A 88 -3.36 -13.83 -19.07
N GLY A 89 -2.17 -14.19 -18.60
CA GLY A 89 -1.42 -15.36 -19.06
C GLY A 89 -2.13 -16.67 -18.74
N GLN A 90 -2.67 -16.81 -17.53
CA GLN A 90 -3.47 -17.98 -17.12
C GLN A 90 -4.75 -18.12 -17.97
N TYR A 91 -5.47 -17.03 -18.25
CA TYR A 91 -6.65 -17.08 -19.13
C TYR A 91 -6.28 -17.47 -20.58
N ARG A 92 -5.10 -17.09 -21.08
CA ARG A 92 -4.63 -17.51 -22.42
C ARG A 92 -4.33 -19.00 -22.49
N LEU A 93 -3.80 -19.60 -21.42
CA LEU A 93 -3.50 -21.04 -21.38
C LEU A 93 -4.76 -21.91 -21.28
N LEU A 94 -5.87 -21.39 -20.75
CA LEU A 94 -7.15 -22.10 -20.67
C LEU A 94 -7.98 -22.04 -21.97
N LEU A 95 -7.56 -21.26 -22.96
CA LEU A 95 -8.24 -21.08 -24.25
C LEU A 95 -7.53 -21.79 -25.42
N LEU A 96 -6.49 -22.58 -25.14
CA LEU A 96 -5.76 -23.43 -26.09
C LEU A 96 -6.05 -24.90 -25.81
#